data_AF-A0A2X4VKN7-F1
#
_entry.id   AF-A0A2X4VKN7-F1
#
_cell.length_a   1.000
_cell.length_b   1.000
_cell.length_c   1.000
_cell.angle_alpha   90.00
_cell.angle_beta   90.00
_cell.angle_gamma   90.00
#
_symmetry.space_group_name_H-M   'P 1'
#
loop_
_entity.id
_entity.type
_entity.pdbx_description
1 polymer ?
#
loop_
_entity_poly.entity_id
_entity_poly.type
_entity_poly.pdbx_seq_one_letter_code
_entity_poly.pdbx_strand_id
1 'polypeptide(L)'
;MAMSEEKRKMIAGELYDAGDELLRSERKRARQLVHHYNHSSPDEGDLRKQWLTALLGQYQGGTIEPTFRCDYGYNIYLGKNFYANFDCVILDVCEVHIGDNCLLAPGCIFTPLPIRWRRKPASAVRSSANR
;
A
#
# COMPACT_ATOMS: atom_id res chain seq x y z
N MET A 1 18.40 -6.58 2.34
CA MET A 1 17.30 -7.50 2.00
C MET A 1 17.32 -7.71 0.50
N ALA A 2 17.34 -8.94 0.02
CA ALA A 2 17.42 -9.22 -1.41
C ALA A 2 16.16 -8.72 -2.12
N MET A 3 16.32 -7.82 -3.08
CA MET A 3 15.24 -7.36 -3.97
C MET A 3 15.04 -8.43 -5.06
N SER A 4 13.83 -9.00 -5.17
CA SER A 4 13.50 -9.85 -6.31
C SER A 4 13.44 -9.01 -7.58
N GLU A 5 13.72 -9.62 -8.73
CA GLU A 5 13.65 -8.95 -10.03
C GLU A 5 12.23 -8.43 -10.31
N GLU A 6 11.20 -9.17 -9.90
CA GLU A 6 9.80 -8.74 -10.05
C GLU A 6 9.47 -7.56 -9.13
N LYS A 7 10.04 -7.51 -7.92
CA LYS A 7 9.92 -6.34 -7.04
C LYS A 7 10.58 -5.09 -7.62
N ARG A 8 11.76 -5.25 -8.27
CA ARG A 8 12.43 -4.14 -8.97
C ARG A 8 11.56 -3.61 -10.11
N LYS A 9 11.03 -4.50 -10.95
CA LYS A 9 10.11 -4.14 -12.05
C LYS A 9 8.86 -3.44 -11.55
N MET A 10 8.27 -3.94 -10.47
CA MET A 10 7.09 -3.34 -9.84
C MET A 10 7.33 -1.88 -9.44
N ILE A 11 8.40 -1.61 -8.70
CA ILE A 11 8.73 -0.26 -8.22
C ILE A 11 9.09 0.66 -9.39
N ALA A 12 9.75 0.13 -10.42
CA ALA A 12 10.06 0.86 -11.65
C ALA A 12 8.82 1.13 -12.55
N GLY A 13 7.65 0.59 -12.22
CA GLY A 13 6.44 0.72 -13.04
C GLY A 13 6.46 -0.14 -14.31
N GLU A 14 7.34 -1.13 -14.38
CA GLU A 14 7.42 -2.10 -15.45
C GLU A 14 6.40 -3.23 -15.26
N LEU A 15 6.14 -4.01 -16.32
CA LEU A 15 5.33 -5.21 -16.20
C LEU A 15 6.03 -6.22 -15.29
N TYR A 16 5.35 -6.64 -14.24
CA TYR A 16 5.85 -7.57 -13.24
C TYR A 16 4.82 -8.67 -12.96
N ASP A 17 5.28 -9.81 -12.47
CA ASP A 17 4.42 -10.87 -11.96
C ASP A 17 4.05 -10.61 -10.50
N ALA A 18 2.81 -10.16 -10.28
CA ALA A 18 2.26 -9.98 -8.94
C ALA A 18 2.14 -11.31 -8.17
N GLY A 19 2.22 -12.46 -8.84
CA GLY A 19 2.22 -13.80 -8.25
C GLY A 19 3.52 -14.20 -7.57
N ASP A 20 4.60 -13.41 -7.72
CA ASP A 20 5.89 -13.64 -7.08
C ASP A 20 5.77 -13.89 -5.57
N GLU A 21 6.52 -14.87 -5.07
CA GLU A 21 6.39 -15.35 -3.69
C GLU A 21 6.75 -14.24 -2.68
N LEU A 22 7.81 -13.47 -2.98
CA LEU A 22 8.20 -12.35 -2.14
C LEU A 22 7.08 -11.30 -2.10
N LEU A 23 6.58 -10.86 -3.26
CA LEU A 23 5.50 -9.87 -3.32
C LEU A 23 4.21 -10.34 -2.63
N ARG A 24 3.87 -11.63 -2.74
CA ARG A 24 2.73 -12.21 -2.01
C ARG A 24 2.93 -12.17 -0.50
N SER A 25 4.13 -12.51 -0.02
CA SER A 25 4.45 -12.49 1.40
C SER A 25 4.40 -11.07 1.97
N GLU A 26 4.89 -10.08 1.21
CA GLU A 26 4.89 -8.68 1.61
C GLU A 26 3.48 -8.09 1.66
N ARG A 27 2.63 -8.36 0.67
CA ARG A 27 1.20 -7.97 0.72
C ARG A 27 0.47 -8.61 1.90
N LYS A 28 0.80 -9.85 2.24
CA LYS A 28 0.20 -10.52 3.41
C LYS A 28 0.58 -9.80 4.71
N ARG A 29 1.85 -9.44 4.87
CA ARG A 29 2.32 -8.64 6.02
C ARG A 29 1.59 -7.30 6.11
N ALA A 30 1.48 -6.57 4.99
CA ALA A 30 0.78 -5.29 4.95
C ALA A 30 -0.68 -5.43 5.40
N ARG A 31 -1.39 -6.44 4.88
CA ARG A 31 -2.78 -6.73 5.25
C ARG A 31 -2.95 -7.08 6.72
N GLN A 32 -1.99 -7.77 7.33
CA GLN A 32 -2.01 -8.07 8.77
C GLN A 32 -1.90 -6.78 9.60
N LEU A 33 -0.95 -5.91 9.27
CA LEU A 33 -0.77 -4.62 9.95
C LEU A 33 -2.00 -3.73 9.78
N VAL A 34 -2.53 -3.62 8.56
CA VAL A 34 -3.76 -2.88 8.26
C VAL A 34 -4.96 -3.46 9.01
N HIS A 35 -5.06 -4.78 9.15
CA HIS A 35 -6.13 -5.41 9.90
C HIS A 35 -6.09 -5.00 11.38
N HIS A 36 -4.92 -5.06 12.01
CA HIS A 36 -4.73 -4.60 13.40
C HIS A 36 -5.08 -3.11 13.54
N TYR A 37 -4.59 -2.29 12.63
CA TYR A 37 -4.88 -0.86 12.60
C TYR A 37 -6.39 -0.58 12.53
N ASN A 38 -7.10 -1.22 11.60
CA ASN A 38 -8.52 -1.00 11.36
C ASN A 38 -9.44 -1.50 12.49
N HIS A 39 -8.99 -2.46 13.30
CA HIS A 39 -9.77 -3.01 14.43
C HIS A 39 -9.36 -2.42 15.79
N SER A 40 -8.46 -1.45 15.80
CA SER A 40 -8.01 -0.81 17.04
C SER A 40 -9.04 0.17 17.60
N SER A 41 -9.12 0.25 18.93
CA SER A 41 -9.97 1.20 19.64
C SER A 41 -9.52 2.65 19.37
N PRO A 42 -10.44 3.64 19.36
CA PRO A 42 -10.09 5.06 19.29
C PRO A 42 -9.07 5.51 20.35
N ASP A 43 -9.06 4.87 21.52
CA ASP A 43 -8.15 5.20 22.62
C ASP A 43 -6.71 4.67 22.42
N GLU A 44 -6.50 3.78 21.46
CA GLU A 44 -5.21 3.12 21.20
C GLU A 44 -4.30 3.94 20.25
N GLY A 45 -4.22 5.25 20.47
CA GLY A 45 -3.50 6.18 19.59
C GLY A 45 -2.01 5.84 19.40
N ASP A 46 -1.34 5.33 20.44
CA ASP A 46 0.07 4.97 20.38
C ASP A 46 0.31 3.65 19.63
N LEU A 47 -0.61 2.67 19.74
CA LEU A 47 -0.54 1.44 18.95
C LEU A 47 -0.81 1.73 17.47
N ARG A 48 -1.78 2.61 17.17
CA ARG A 48 -2.04 3.11 15.81
C ARG A 48 -0.79 3.71 15.18
N LYS A 49 -0.07 4.57 15.90
CA LYS A 49 1.20 5.14 15.44
C LYS A 49 2.25 4.05 15.20
N GLN A 50 2.37 3.07 16.08
CA GLN A 50 3.32 1.96 15.91
C GLN A 50 3.04 1.14 14.66
N TRP A 51 1.78 0.77 14.40
CA TRP A 51 1.42 0.03 13.18
C TRP A 51 1.63 0.85 11.92
N LEU A 52 1.33 2.16 11.93
CA LEU A 52 1.61 3.04 10.79
C LEU A 52 3.11 3.16 10.52
N THR A 53 3.92 3.34 11.56
CA THR A 53 5.40 3.36 11.42
C THR A 53 5.94 2.02 10.89
N ALA A 54 5.34 0.89 11.27
CA ALA A 54 5.76 -0.43 10.80
C ALA A 54 5.26 -0.78 9.39
N LEU A 55 4.21 -0.12 8.93
CA LEU A 55 3.55 -0.31 7.64
C LEU A 55 4.13 0.60 6.56
N LEU A 56 4.29 1.89 6.85
CA LEU A 56 4.63 2.93 5.89
C LEU A 56 6.15 3.02 5.67
N GLY A 57 6.55 3.40 4.45
CA GLY A 57 7.96 3.64 4.12
C GLY A 57 8.52 4.86 4.85
N GLN A 58 7.69 5.90 4.97
CA GLN A 58 7.98 7.08 5.79
C GLN A 58 6.69 7.60 6.43
N TYR A 59 6.78 7.89 7.72
CA TYR A 59 5.69 8.48 8.48
C TYR A 59 6.25 9.52 9.45
N GLN A 60 6.01 10.80 9.16
CA GLN A 60 6.49 11.93 9.98
C GLN A 60 5.41 12.50 10.92
N GLY A 61 4.41 11.68 11.25
CA GLY A 61 3.27 12.08 12.07
C GLY A 61 2.08 12.57 11.25
N GLY A 62 0.89 12.24 11.73
CA GLY A 62 -0.38 12.54 11.09
C GLY A 62 -1.51 11.72 11.72
N THR A 63 -2.71 11.87 11.20
CA THR A 63 -3.85 11.03 11.60
C THR A 63 -4.45 10.43 10.35
N ILE A 64 -4.67 9.11 10.40
CA ILE A 64 -5.43 8.39 9.38
C ILE A 64 -6.64 7.84 10.11
N GLU A 65 -7.83 8.17 9.65
CA GLU A 65 -9.04 7.63 10.24
C GLU A 65 -9.30 6.22 9.70
N PRO A 66 -9.50 5.20 10.56
CA PRO A 66 -9.91 3.88 10.12
C PRO A 66 -11.28 3.93 9.41
N THR A 67 -11.53 3.21 8.30
CA THR A 67 -10.66 2.17 7.74
C THR A 67 -9.64 2.69 6.73
N PHE A 68 -8.43 2.14 6.73
CA PHE A 68 -7.38 2.42 5.74
C PHE A 68 -7.04 1.14 4.98
N ARG A 69 -6.67 1.25 3.69
CA ARG A 69 -6.24 0.11 2.88
C ARG A 69 -5.05 0.45 2.00
N CYS A 70 -4.07 -0.43 1.96
CA CYS A 70 -2.94 -0.38 1.03
C CYS A 70 -2.51 -1.78 0.57
N ASP A 71 -1.68 -1.86 -0.47
CA ASP A 71 -1.17 -3.12 -0.99
C ASP A 71 0.08 -3.59 -0.23
N TYR A 72 1.07 -2.72 -0.08
CA TYR A 72 2.36 -3.02 0.54
C TYR A 72 2.69 -2.16 1.76
N GLY A 73 2.22 -0.91 1.78
CA GLY A 73 2.52 0.10 2.80
C GLY A 73 3.88 0.76 2.62
N TYR A 74 4.95 -0.02 2.38
CA TYR A 74 6.32 0.48 2.40
C TYR A 74 6.67 1.44 1.26
N ASN A 75 5.85 1.51 0.21
CA ASN A 75 6.01 2.45 -0.89
C ASN A 75 5.31 3.79 -0.62
N ILE A 76 4.67 3.95 0.54
CA ILE A 76 3.96 5.18 0.92
C ILE A 76 4.86 6.03 1.80
N TYR A 77 5.09 7.25 1.35
CA TYR A 77 5.90 8.26 2.02
C TYR A 77 5.03 9.45 2.38
N LEU A 78 4.75 9.61 3.67
CA LEU A 78 3.96 10.71 4.20
C LEU A 78 4.86 11.79 4.79
N GLY A 79 4.56 13.04 4.44
CA GLY A 79 5.11 14.24 5.04
C GLY A 79 4.53 14.52 6.43
N LYS A 80 4.79 15.73 6.93
CA LYS A 80 4.33 16.21 8.25
C LYS A 80 2.88 16.69 8.18
N ASN A 81 2.18 16.63 9.32
CA ASN A 81 0.82 17.13 9.47
C ASN A 81 -0.18 16.55 8.44
N PHE A 82 0.00 15.28 8.09
CA PHE A 82 -0.89 14.59 7.17
C PHE A 82 -2.20 14.21 7.88
N TYR A 83 -3.33 14.42 7.21
CA TYR A 83 -4.64 13.95 7.68
C TYR A 83 -5.33 13.17 6.56
N ALA A 84 -5.75 11.95 6.86
CA ALA A 84 -6.61 11.17 5.98
C ALA A 84 -7.91 10.83 6.70
N ASN A 85 -9.03 11.17 6.07
CA ASN A 85 -10.35 10.87 6.59
C ASN A 85 -10.75 9.42 6.26
N PHE A 86 -11.95 9.01 6.69
CA PHE A 86 -12.42 7.62 6.67
C PHE A 86 -12.32 6.96 5.29
N ASP A 87 -11.99 5.67 5.27
CA ASP A 87 -12.05 4.78 4.09
C ASP A 87 -11.10 5.18 2.95
N CYS A 88 -9.93 5.74 3.30
CA CYS A 88 -8.88 6.04 2.34
C CYS A 88 -8.20 4.77 1.82
N VAL A 89 -8.02 4.68 0.50
CA VAL A 89 -7.37 3.54 -0.18
C VAL A 89 -6.17 4.04 -0.98
N ILE A 90 -4.98 3.48 -0.74
CA ILE A 90 -3.74 3.82 -1.47
C ILE A 90 -3.15 2.53 -2.06
N LEU A 91 -3.23 2.38 -3.38
CA LEU A 91 -2.69 1.22 -4.09
C LEU A 91 -1.21 1.42 -4.43
N ASP A 92 -0.32 1.15 -3.47
CA ASP A 92 1.10 1.52 -3.52
C ASP A 92 2.00 0.49 -4.25
N VAL A 93 1.67 0.19 -5.50
CA VAL A 93 2.51 -0.64 -6.38
C VAL A 93 3.84 0.06 -6.69
N CYS A 94 3.76 1.37 -6.98
CA CYS A 94 4.90 2.27 -7.12
C CYS A 94 4.95 3.22 -5.91
N GLU A 95 6.03 3.98 -5.80
CA GLU A 95 6.18 4.97 -4.72
C GLU A 95 5.08 6.04 -4.76
N VAL A 96 4.49 6.30 -3.60
CA VAL A 96 3.49 7.36 -3.36
C VAL A 96 4.10 8.35 -2.40
N HIS A 97 4.40 9.55 -2.89
CA HIS A 97 4.93 10.65 -2.09
C HIS A 97 3.83 11.68 -1.83
N ILE A 98 3.41 11.80 -0.57
CA ILE A 98 2.46 12.82 -0.13
C ILE A 98 3.23 13.84 0.72
N GLY A 99 3.16 15.10 0.31
CA GLY A 99 3.87 16.20 0.97
C GLY A 99 3.26 16.61 2.32
N ASP A 100 3.81 17.71 2.86
CA ASP A 100 3.41 18.25 4.16
C ASP A 100 2.03 18.95 4.10
N ASN A 101 1.29 18.91 5.22
CA ASN A 101 -0.02 19.57 5.42
C ASN A 101 -1.11 19.13 4.41
N CYS A 102 -1.05 17.89 3.94
CA CYS A 102 -2.06 17.34 3.04
C CYS A 102 -3.27 16.81 3.84
N LEU A 103 -4.47 17.15 3.35
CA LEU A 103 -5.75 16.70 3.90
C LEU A 103 -6.47 15.85 2.83
N LEU A 104 -6.77 14.60 3.15
CA LEU A 104 -7.56 13.73 2.29
C LEU A 104 -9.00 13.64 2.81
N ALA A 105 -9.94 13.82 1.90
CA ALA A 105 -11.37 13.67 2.18
C ALA A 105 -11.74 12.18 2.36
N PRO A 106 -12.94 11.88 2.89
CA PRO A 106 -13.41 10.50 3.02
C PRO A 106 -13.48 9.80 1.66
N GLY A 107 -13.10 8.52 1.62
CA GLY A 107 -13.22 7.68 0.42
C GLY A 107 -12.26 8.03 -0.72
N CYS A 108 -11.19 8.79 -0.46
CA CYS A 108 -10.18 9.06 -1.49
C CYS A 108 -9.45 7.77 -1.89
N ILE A 109 -9.28 7.58 -3.20
CA ILE A 109 -8.55 6.45 -3.78
C ILE A 109 -7.35 6.97 -4.56
N PHE A 110 -6.14 6.57 -4.14
CA PHE A 110 -4.89 6.91 -4.80
C PHE A 110 -4.30 5.69 -5.48
N THR A 111 -3.89 5.87 -6.74
CA THR A 111 -3.13 4.86 -7.49
C THR A 111 -1.99 5.56 -8.24
N PRO A 112 -0.72 5.27 -7.90
CA PRO A 112 0.45 5.72 -8.64
C PRO A 112 0.59 4.82 -9.87
N LEU A 113 -0.23 5.04 -10.90
CA LEU A 113 -0.05 4.41 -12.19
C LEU A 113 0.06 5.49 -13.27
N PRO A 114 1.04 5.41 -14.19
CA PRO A 114 0.82 5.96 -15.51
C PRO A 114 -0.30 5.12 -16.13
N ILE A 115 -1.51 5.66 -16.22
CA ILE A 115 -2.64 4.99 -16.88
C ILE A 115 -2.28 4.79 -18.36
N ARG A 116 -1.59 3.68 -18.68
CA ARG A 116 -1.50 3.10 -20.03
C ARG A 116 -2.31 1.82 -20.02
N TRP A 117 -3.56 1.91 -20.45
CA TRP A 117 -4.40 0.75 -20.75
C TRP A 117 -3.78 -0.05 -21.91
N ARG A 118 -2.79 -0.90 -21.64
CA ARG A 118 -2.45 -2.01 -22.55
C ARG A 118 -3.13 -3.26 -22.03
N ARG A 119 -4.00 -3.84 -22.88
CA ARG A 119 -4.61 -5.16 -22.68
C ARG A 119 -3.52 -6.14 -22.20
N LYS A 120 -3.77 -6.84 -21.09
CA LYS A 120 -2.95 -8.00 -20.73
C LYS A 120 -2.93 -8.95 -21.95
N PRO A 121 -1.76 -9.33 -22.50
CA PRO A 121 -1.72 -10.38 -23.50
C PRO A 121 -2.28 -11.66 -22.86
N ALA A 122 -3.14 -12.37 -23.59
CA ALA A 122 -3.89 -13.53 -23.12
C ALA A 122 -3.03 -14.70 -22.59
N SER A 123 -1.71 -14.64 -22.75
CA SER A 123 -0.76 -15.65 -22.29
C SER A 123 -0.49 -15.62 -20.77
N ALA A 124 -0.79 -14.53 -20.07
CA ALA A 124 -0.49 -14.39 -18.63
C ALA A 124 -1.61 -14.92 -17.69
N VAL A 125 -2.67 -15.50 -18.25
CA VAL A 125 -3.73 -16.19 -17.48
C VAL A 125 -3.72 -17.66 -17.87
N ARG A 126 -2.65 -18.38 -17.53
CA ARG A 126 -2.73 -19.84 -17.39
C ARG A 126 -2.86 -20.16 -15.91
N SER A 127 -4.12 -20.20 -15.51
CA SER A 127 -4.65 -20.81 -14.30
C SER A 127 -3.97 -22.16 -14.05
N SER A 128 -3.32 -22.29 -12.90
CA SER A 128 -3.03 -23.56 -12.23
C SER A 128 -4.32 -24.18 -11.69
N ALA A 129 -5.21 -24.54 -12.60
CA ALA A 129 -6.34 -25.44 -12.33
C ALA A 129 -6.05 -26.73 -13.10
N ASN A 130 -5.29 -27.62 -12.47
CA ASN A 130 -5.29 -29.03 -12.80
C ASN A 130 -5.16 -29.81 -11.49
N ARG A 131 -6.33 -30.09 -10.89
CA ARG A 131 -6.60 -31.26 -10.06
C ARG A 131 -8.08 -31.57 -10.19
#